data_AF-A0A7S0XP66-F1
#
_entry.id   AF-A0A7S0XP66-F1
#
_cell.length_a   1.000
_cell.length_b   1.000
_cell.length_c   1.000
_cell.angle_alpha   90.00
_cell.angle_beta   90.00
_cell.angle_gamma   90.00
#
_symmetry.space_group_name_H-M   'P 1'
#
loop_
_entity.id
_entity.type
_entity.pdbx_description
1 polymer ?
#
loop_
_entity_poly.entity_id
_entity_poly.type
_entity_poly.pdbx_seq_one_letter_code
_entity_poly.pdbx_strand_id
1 'polypeptide(L)'
;LPSGADVPTGWEGQELVLNMASESLRSLFTPGGTYTLSLLVDGNAGPSISLRAPSKPTGGSCVTTPAVATELVDTITCNCAGWSADELPMTYSVRVEGGQWSSPSFRGDMSVLLLEGSFQIEGRVTDAAGGSAVTPPQGLTVVPMAVTTGNNTVGASALDALENVLTTMGGTGNAAGLISAAAMIAGGLEANPNAGGGGNSTARRRLLASSAAYRMR
;
A
#
# COMPACT_ATOMS: atom_id res chain seq x y z
N LEU A 1 -77.11 25.98 -31.96
CA LEU A 1 -76.16 25.27 -31.08
C LEU A 1 -74.79 25.27 -31.76
N PRO A 2 -73.92 26.28 -31.55
CA PRO A 2 -72.50 26.18 -31.90
C PRO A 2 -71.78 25.44 -30.78
N SER A 3 -71.16 24.30 -31.07
CA SER A 3 -69.79 24.11 -31.58
C SER A 3 -68.78 24.03 -30.44
N GLY A 4 -68.05 22.91 -30.43
CA GLY A 4 -67.18 22.47 -29.35
C GLY A 4 -66.17 23.52 -28.89
N ALA A 5 -66.07 23.63 -27.57
CA ALA A 5 -64.93 24.25 -26.93
C ALA A 5 -63.78 23.23 -26.98
N ASP A 6 -62.90 23.37 -27.96
CA ASP A 6 -61.56 22.83 -27.86
C ASP A 6 -60.85 23.56 -26.73
N VAL A 7 -60.70 22.87 -25.60
CA VAL A 7 -59.84 23.31 -24.51
C VAL A 7 -58.41 23.05 -24.96
N PRO A 8 -57.53 24.07 -25.05
CA PRO A 8 -56.14 23.84 -25.42
C PRO A 8 -55.49 23.02 -24.30
N THR A 9 -55.29 21.73 -24.55
CA THR A 9 -54.56 20.83 -23.66
C THR A 9 -53.08 21.17 -23.74
N GLY A 10 -52.61 21.95 -22.76
CA GLY A 10 -51.21 21.98 -22.34
C GLY A 10 -50.22 22.67 -23.29
N TRP A 11 -49.39 23.54 -22.75
CA TRP A 11 -48.18 23.98 -23.43
C TRP A 11 -47.18 22.82 -23.39
N GLU A 12 -47.30 21.85 -24.30
CA GLU A 12 -46.15 21.01 -24.65
C GLU A 12 -45.16 21.92 -25.37
N GLY A 13 -44.34 22.61 -24.58
CA GLY A 13 -43.25 23.42 -25.10
C GLY A 13 -42.32 22.54 -25.94
N GLN A 14 -41.91 23.05 -27.09
CA GLN A 14 -40.88 22.39 -27.89
C GLN A 14 -39.60 22.30 -27.05
N GLU A 15 -39.15 21.08 -26.73
CA GLU A 15 -37.89 20.86 -26.04
C GLU A 15 -36.74 20.97 -27.04
N LEU A 16 -35.90 21.99 -26.87
CA LEU A 16 -34.63 22.09 -27.60
C LEU A 16 -33.56 21.27 -26.87
N VAL A 17 -33.33 20.05 -27.32
CA VAL A 17 -32.24 19.21 -26.83
C VAL A 17 -30.97 19.54 -27.61
N LEU A 18 -29.98 20.13 -26.94
CA LEU A 18 -28.65 20.37 -27.51
C LEU A 18 -27.69 19.28 -27.06
N ASN A 19 -27.46 18.29 -27.92
CA ASN A 19 -26.45 17.27 -27.67
C ASN A 19 -25.10 17.72 -28.22
N MET A 20 -24.22 18.21 -27.35
CA MET A 20 -22.87 18.65 -27.73
C MET A 20 -21.89 17.50 -27.46
N ALA A 21 -21.66 16.68 -28.48
CA ALA A 21 -20.61 15.67 -28.46
C ALA A 21 -19.41 16.16 -29.27
N SER A 22 -18.20 16.06 -28.70
CA SER A 22 -16.95 16.27 -29.45
C SER A 22 -16.38 14.92 -29.86
N GLU A 23 -16.46 14.57 -31.14
CA GLU A 23 -15.83 13.35 -31.70
C GLU A 23 -14.34 13.53 -32.01
N SER A 24 -13.83 14.76 -31.92
CA SER A 24 -12.43 15.07 -32.15
C SER A 24 -11.64 15.10 -30.83
N LEU A 25 -10.36 14.73 -30.91
CA LEU A 25 -9.37 14.86 -29.82
C LEU A 25 -9.17 16.32 -29.33
N ARG A 26 -9.83 17.29 -29.97
CA ARG A 26 -9.80 18.71 -29.64
C ARG A 26 -11.23 19.17 -29.37
N SER A 27 -11.63 19.07 -28.11
CA SER A 27 -12.85 19.72 -27.62
C SER A 27 -12.78 21.22 -27.92
N LEU A 28 -13.88 21.80 -28.43
CA LEU A 28 -14.06 23.26 -28.50
C LEU A 28 -14.05 23.90 -27.09
N PHE A 29 -14.28 23.09 -26.06
CA PHE A 29 -14.15 23.50 -24.67
C PHE A 29 -12.71 23.26 -24.20
N THR A 30 -11.95 24.34 -24.05
CA THR A 30 -10.71 24.36 -23.28
C THR A 30 -10.98 24.15 -21.79
N PRO A 31 -10.21 23.30 -21.10
CA PRO A 31 -10.27 23.16 -19.64
C PRO A 31 -10.06 24.49 -18.92
N GLY A 32 -10.81 24.73 -17.84
CA GLY A 32 -10.86 26.01 -17.13
C GLY A 32 -11.65 27.11 -17.83
N GLY A 33 -12.20 26.84 -19.02
CA GLY A 33 -12.99 27.80 -19.78
C GLY A 33 -14.41 27.98 -19.24
N THR A 34 -14.92 29.20 -19.38
CA THR A 34 -16.34 29.51 -19.17
C THR A 34 -16.95 29.88 -20.51
N TYR A 35 -18.11 29.33 -20.81
CA TYR A 35 -18.80 29.46 -22.08
C TYR A 35 -20.22 29.95 -21.84
N THR A 36 -20.76 30.67 -22.80
CA THR A 36 -22.15 31.11 -22.74
C THR A 36 -22.87 30.57 -23.96
N LEU A 37 -23.97 29.87 -23.71
CA LEU A 37 -24.91 29.52 -24.75
C LEU A 37 -25.98 30.61 -24.79
N SER A 38 -26.08 31.29 -25.93
CA SER A 38 -27.09 32.31 -26.19
C SER A 38 -28.05 31.80 -27.27
N LEU A 39 -29.34 31.75 -26.95
CA LEU A 39 -30.37 31.47 -27.93
C LEU A 39 -30.86 32.79 -28.54
N LEU A 40 -30.92 32.85 -29.87
CA LEU A 40 -31.50 33.98 -30.60
C LEU A 40 -32.71 33.46 -31.39
N VAL A 41 -33.89 34.00 -31.13
CA VAL A 41 -35.13 33.64 -31.86
C VAL A 41 -35.67 34.91 -32.49
N ASP A 42 -35.81 34.90 -33.81
CA ASP A 42 -36.30 36.04 -34.61
C ASP A 42 -35.57 37.37 -34.33
N GLY A 43 -34.26 37.29 -34.08
CA GLY A 43 -33.42 38.45 -33.77
C GLY A 43 -33.58 39.00 -32.34
N ASN A 44 -34.47 38.42 -31.53
CA ASN A 44 -34.59 38.74 -30.12
C ASN A 44 -33.65 37.84 -29.30
N ALA A 45 -32.85 38.46 -28.44
CA ALA A 45 -32.00 37.74 -27.48
C ALA A 45 -32.87 36.97 -26.49
N GLY A 46 -32.80 35.65 -26.54
CA GLY A 46 -33.35 34.76 -25.53
C GLY A 46 -32.47 34.70 -24.28
N PRO A 47 -32.88 33.92 -23.27
CA PRO A 47 -32.08 33.71 -22.07
C PRO A 47 -30.74 33.03 -22.42
N SER A 48 -29.69 33.42 -21.71
CA SER A 48 -28.38 32.79 -21.81
C SER A 48 -28.12 31.86 -20.63
N ILE A 49 -27.51 30.71 -20.88
CA ILE A 49 -27.00 29.81 -19.85
C ILE A 49 -25.47 29.79 -19.88
N SER A 50 -24.86 29.84 -18.70
CA SER A 50 -23.41 29.71 -18.56
C SER A 50 -23.05 28.25 -18.37
N LEU A 51 -22.03 27.80 -19.11
CA LEU A 51 -21.44 26.49 -19.03
C LEU A 51 -20.01 26.63 -18.54
N ARG A 52 -19.60 25.80 -17.58
CA ARG A 52 -18.23 25.77 -17.07
C ARG A 52 -17.59 24.43 -17.41
N ALA A 53 -16.39 24.47 -17.99
CA ALA A 53 -15.55 23.30 -18.18
C ALA A 53 -14.43 23.34 -17.13
N PRO A 54 -14.52 22.59 -16.02
CA PRO A 54 -13.51 22.63 -14.97
C PRO A 54 -12.14 22.19 -15.50
N SER A 55 -11.08 22.79 -14.98
CA SER A 55 -9.72 22.34 -15.24
C SER A 55 -9.39 21.13 -14.39
N LYS A 56 -8.59 20.22 -14.97
CA LYS A 56 -8.05 19.06 -14.24
C LYS A 56 -7.15 19.50 -13.08
N PRO A 57 -6.87 18.63 -12.10
CA PRO A 57 -5.93 18.93 -11.03
C PRO A 57 -4.53 19.32 -11.55
N THR A 58 -3.90 20.31 -10.93
CA THR A 58 -2.55 20.79 -11.30
C THR A 58 -1.71 21.19 -10.07
N GLY A 59 -0.41 21.44 -10.28
CA GLY A 59 0.50 22.02 -9.28
C GLY A 59 1.13 21.04 -8.29
N GLY A 60 0.54 19.85 -8.10
CA GLY A 60 1.02 18.88 -7.13
C GLY A 60 2.03 17.87 -7.67
N SER A 61 2.53 17.04 -6.76
CA SER A 61 3.39 15.90 -7.05
C SER A 61 3.10 14.75 -6.08
N CYS A 62 3.54 13.55 -6.44
CA CYS A 62 3.46 12.35 -5.61
C CYS A 62 4.87 11.81 -5.43
N VAL A 63 5.32 11.71 -4.17
CA VAL A 63 6.68 11.30 -3.82
C VAL A 63 6.64 10.06 -2.94
N THR A 64 7.50 9.09 -3.25
CA THR A 64 7.65 7.85 -2.48
C THR A 64 8.66 8.03 -1.35
N THR A 65 8.34 7.51 -0.16
CA THR A 65 9.24 7.52 1.00
C THR A 65 9.15 6.18 1.74
N PRO A 66 10.28 5.52 2.05
CA PRO A 66 11.63 5.85 1.60
C PRO A 66 11.86 5.55 0.11
N ALA A 67 12.90 6.14 -0.50
CA ALA A 67 13.28 5.84 -1.90
C ALA A 67 14.00 4.48 -2.05
N VAL A 68 14.54 3.96 -0.94
CA VAL A 68 15.07 2.60 -0.82
C VAL A 68 14.42 1.99 0.42
N ALA A 69 13.78 0.84 0.25
CA ALA A 69 13.05 0.12 1.29
C ALA A 69 13.63 -1.29 1.48
N THR A 70 13.46 -1.85 2.66
CA THR A 70 13.78 -3.23 2.96
C THR A 70 12.52 -4.08 2.87
N GLU A 71 12.59 -5.18 2.11
CA GLU A 71 11.49 -6.12 1.90
C GLU A 71 10.83 -6.55 3.21
N LEU A 72 9.49 -6.47 3.26
CA LEU A 72 8.64 -6.87 4.40
C LEU A 72 8.95 -6.16 5.74
N VAL A 73 9.83 -5.16 5.75
CA VAL A 73 10.22 -4.39 6.94
C VAL A 73 9.71 -2.97 6.81
N ASP A 74 10.03 -2.32 5.69
CA ASP A 74 9.69 -0.91 5.49
C ASP A 74 8.31 -0.77 4.84
N THR A 75 7.52 0.14 5.37
CA THR A 75 6.28 0.58 4.72
C THR A 75 6.62 1.69 3.74
N ILE A 76 6.33 1.46 2.45
CA ILE A 76 6.51 2.48 1.42
C ILE A 76 5.25 3.33 1.39
N THR A 77 5.40 4.63 1.64
CA THR A 77 4.32 5.61 1.51
C THR A 77 4.52 6.47 0.27
N CYS A 78 3.49 6.56 -0.56
CA CYS A 78 3.37 7.54 -1.62
C CYS A 78 2.54 8.72 -1.10
N ASN A 79 3.15 9.90 -1.06
CA ASN A 79 2.52 11.13 -0.59
C ASN A 79 2.25 12.06 -1.77
N CYS A 80 0.98 12.20 -2.13
CA CYS A 80 0.47 13.12 -3.13
C CYS A 80 0.02 14.43 -2.47
N ALA A 81 0.76 15.51 -2.72
CA ALA A 81 0.52 16.81 -2.09
C ALA A 81 0.69 17.98 -3.07
N GLY A 82 0.20 19.17 -2.67
CA GLY A 82 0.33 20.40 -3.45
C GLY A 82 -0.63 20.52 -4.64
N TRP A 83 -1.64 19.65 -4.72
CA TRP A 83 -2.63 19.66 -5.79
C TRP A 83 -3.69 20.74 -5.58
N SER A 84 -4.04 21.42 -6.66
CA SER A 84 -5.19 22.31 -6.76
C SER A 84 -6.13 21.85 -7.87
N ALA A 85 -7.44 21.88 -7.61
CA ALA A 85 -8.47 21.55 -8.58
C ALA A 85 -9.62 22.57 -8.50
N ASP A 86 -10.30 22.75 -9.61
CA ASP A 86 -11.49 23.61 -9.73
C ASP A 86 -12.71 23.02 -9.04
N GLU A 87 -12.73 21.70 -8.87
CA GLU A 87 -13.84 20.93 -8.33
C GLU A 87 -13.32 20.02 -7.21
N LEU A 88 -14.01 20.01 -6.08
CA LEU A 88 -13.67 19.24 -4.89
C LEU A 88 -14.83 18.28 -4.58
N PRO A 89 -14.58 17.15 -3.91
CA PRO A 89 -13.30 16.67 -3.38
C PRO A 89 -12.38 16.06 -4.45
N MET A 90 -11.08 15.98 -4.13
CA MET A 90 -10.10 15.21 -4.91
C MET A 90 -9.93 13.80 -4.36
N THR A 91 -9.66 12.87 -5.26
CA THR A 91 -9.31 11.48 -4.94
C THR A 91 -7.95 11.12 -5.51
N TYR A 92 -7.23 10.27 -4.79
CA TYR A 92 -5.86 9.86 -5.08
C TYR A 92 -5.82 8.35 -5.31
N SER A 93 -5.02 7.93 -6.28
CA SER A 93 -4.75 6.52 -6.56
C SER A 93 -3.30 6.36 -7.00
N VAL A 94 -2.71 5.19 -6.75
CA VAL A 94 -1.33 4.89 -7.15
C VAL A 94 -1.32 3.63 -7.98
N ARG A 95 -0.36 3.53 -8.89
CA ARG A 95 -0.05 2.29 -9.59
C ARG A 95 1.44 2.00 -9.50
N VAL A 96 1.77 0.73 -9.59
CA VAL A 96 3.14 0.22 -9.61
C VAL A 96 3.37 -0.44 -10.96
N GLU A 97 4.46 -0.07 -11.64
CA GLU A 97 4.93 -0.67 -12.89
C GLU A 97 3.86 -0.73 -14.01
N GLY A 98 3.10 0.36 -14.17
CA GLY A 98 2.04 0.42 -15.18
C GLY A 98 0.85 -0.53 -14.95
N GLY A 99 0.80 -1.19 -13.78
CA GLY A 99 -0.29 -2.08 -13.38
C GLY A 99 -1.63 -1.36 -13.14
N GLN A 100 -2.54 -2.07 -12.48
CA GLN A 100 -3.84 -1.50 -12.12
C GLN A 100 -3.68 -0.37 -11.09
N TRP A 101 -4.52 0.65 -11.22
CA TRP A 101 -4.64 1.68 -10.20
C TRP A 101 -5.25 1.10 -8.93
N SER A 102 -4.72 1.53 -7.78
CA SER A 102 -5.33 1.25 -6.49
C SER A 102 -6.74 1.83 -6.39
N SER A 103 -7.51 1.37 -5.41
CA SER A 103 -8.76 2.01 -5.03
C SER A 103 -8.53 3.51 -4.74
N PRO A 104 -9.44 4.39 -5.19
CA PRO A 104 -9.36 5.81 -4.89
C PRO A 104 -9.44 6.07 -3.39
N SER A 105 -8.65 7.04 -2.91
CA SER A 105 -8.61 7.50 -1.52
C SER A 105 -8.80 9.01 -1.46
N PHE A 106 -9.44 9.53 -0.41
CA PHE A 106 -9.47 10.97 -0.14
C PHE A 106 -8.21 11.48 0.57
N ARG A 107 -7.36 10.56 1.02
CA ARG A 107 -6.06 10.85 1.62
C ARG A 107 -4.98 10.87 0.55
N GLY A 108 -4.13 11.89 0.60
CA GLY A 108 -2.97 12.02 -0.29
C GLY A 108 -1.83 11.07 0.08
N ASP A 109 -1.79 10.56 1.31
CA ASP A 109 -0.87 9.54 1.77
C ASP A 109 -1.45 8.13 1.57
N MET A 110 -0.71 7.30 0.83
CA MET A 110 -1.10 5.94 0.51
C MET A 110 0.07 5.00 0.69
N SER A 111 -0.15 3.87 1.33
CA SER A 111 0.91 2.89 1.60
C SER A 111 0.80 1.68 0.69
N VAL A 112 1.94 1.12 0.30
CA VAL A 112 2.04 -0.09 -0.51
C VAL A 112 3.12 -1.01 0.08
N LEU A 113 2.91 -2.32 -0.05
CA LEU A 113 3.87 -3.34 0.33
C LEU A 113 4.37 -4.01 -0.95
N LEU A 114 5.69 -4.07 -1.12
CA LEU A 114 6.35 -4.67 -2.28
C LEU A 114 7.39 -5.67 -1.80
N LEU A 115 7.62 -6.70 -2.62
CA LEU A 115 8.72 -7.64 -2.46
C LEU A 115 10.02 -7.03 -2.98
N GLU A 116 11.12 -7.74 -2.83
CA GLU A 116 12.40 -7.30 -3.41
C GLU A 116 12.30 -7.01 -4.92
N GLY A 117 12.97 -5.94 -5.36
CA GLY A 117 12.94 -5.51 -6.75
C GLY A 117 13.12 -4.01 -6.95
N SER A 118 13.15 -3.60 -8.21
CA SER A 118 13.10 -2.19 -8.58
C SER A 118 11.76 -1.90 -9.24
N PHE A 119 11.11 -0.82 -8.80
CA PHE A 119 9.75 -0.46 -9.18
C PHE A 119 9.65 1.00 -9.61
N GLN A 120 8.69 1.30 -10.47
CA GLN A 120 8.23 2.62 -10.85
C GLN A 120 6.84 2.86 -10.28
N ILE A 121 6.69 3.93 -9.51
CA ILE A 121 5.42 4.31 -8.89
C ILE A 121 4.91 5.59 -9.52
N GLU A 122 3.64 5.59 -9.89
CA GLU A 122 2.94 6.77 -10.40
C GLU A 122 1.71 7.05 -9.52
N GLY A 123 1.45 8.32 -9.26
CA GLY A 123 0.24 8.79 -8.61
C GLY A 123 -0.71 9.41 -9.61
N ARG A 124 -2.01 9.24 -9.39
CA ARG A 124 -3.08 9.88 -10.13
C ARG A 124 -4.02 10.58 -9.17
N VAL A 125 -4.32 11.83 -9.49
CA VAL A 125 -5.29 12.66 -8.77
C VAL A 125 -6.46 12.94 -9.69
N THR A 126 -7.68 12.72 -9.18
CA THR A 126 -8.93 12.93 -9.91
C THR A 126 -9.85 13.84 -9.10
N ASP A 127 -10.39 14.88 -9.73
CA ASP A 127 -11.37 15.79 -9.12
C ASP A 127 -12.81 15.23 -9.19
N ALA A 128 -13.75 15.95 -8.60
CA ALA A 128 -15.17 15.58 -8.59
C ALA A 128 -15.86 15.67 -9.96
N ALA A 129 -15.28 16.41 -10.91
CA ALA A 129 -15.76 16.49 -12.29
C ALA A 129 -15.15 15.41 -13.20
N GLY A 130 -14.27 14.55 -12.69
CA GLY A 130 -13.59 13.49 -13.42
C GLY A 130 -12.32 13.93 -14.15
N GLY A 131 -11.90 15.19 -13.99
CA GLY A 131 -10.61 15.67 -14.45
C GLY A 131 -9.49 14.96 -13.72
N SER A 132 -8.48 14.44 -14.44
CA SER A 132 -7.39 13.69 -13.83
C SER A 132 -6.01 14.13 -14.29
N ALA A 133 -5.04 14.02 -13.38
CA ALA A 133 -3.63 14.26 -13.62
C ALA A 133 -2.81 13.09 -13.09
N VAL A 134 -1.75 12.72 -13.82
CA VAL A 134 -0.84 11.63 -13.47
C VAL A 134 0.55 12.22 -13.29
N THR A 135 1.24 11.82 -12.22
CA THR A 135 2.61 12.24 -11.95
C THR A 135 3.61 11.46 -12.79
N PRO A 136 4.79 12.02 -13.07
CA PRO A 136 5.90 11.25 -13.64
C PRO A 136 6.24 10.04 -12.76
N PRO A 137 6.66 8.90 -13.35
CA PRO A 137 7.12 7.74 -12.60
C PRO A 137 8.27 8.08 -11.65
N GLN A 138 8.18 7.58 -10.42
CA GLN A 138 9.23 7.66 -9.40
C GLN A 138 9.86 6.29 -9.22
N GLY A 139 11.19 6.23 -9.26
CA GLY A 139 11.94 5.01 -8.99
C GLY A 139 11.94 4.67 -7.50
N LEU A 140 11.76 3.40 -7.18
CA LEU A 140 11.82 2.82 -5.85
C LEU A 140 12.59 1.51 -5.90
N THR A 141 13.55 1.32 -5.00
CA THR A 141 14.26 0.05 -4.87
C THR A 141 13.92 -0.61 -3.54
N VAL A 142 13.50 -1.88 -3.60
CA VAL A 142 13.27 -2.73 -2.44
C VAL A 142 14.39 -3.76 -2.38
N VAL A 143 15.17 -3.74 -1.31
CA VAL A 143 16.27 -4.68 -1.09
C VAL A 143 15.80 -5.84 -0.20
N PRO A 144 16.35 -7.05 -0.38
CA PRO A 144 16.02 -8.18 0.48
C PRO A 144 16.39 -7.89 1.93
N MET A 145 15.60 -8.42 2.85
CA MET A 145 15.97 -8.42 4.26
C MET A 145 17.21 -9.30 4.46
N ALA A 146 18.30 -8.72 4.95
CA ALA A 146 19.50 -9.49 5.28
C ALA A 146 19.21 -10.42 6.47
N VAL A 147 19.15 -11.72 6.22
CA VAL A 147 19.17 -12.73 7.28
C VAL A 147 20.61 -12.91 7.72
N THR A 148 21.03 -12.24 8.80
CA THR A 148 22.23 -12.65 9.51
C THR A 148 21.95 -14.00 10.15
N THR A 149 22.38 -15.08 9.49
CA THR A 149 22.69 -16.32 10.17
C THR A 149 23.82 -15.99 11.14
N GLY A 150 23.49 -15.81 12.41
CA GLY A 150 24.53 -15.83 13.44
C GLY A 150 25.33 -17.11 13.21
N ASN A 151 26.66 -17.01 13.11
CA ASN A 151 27.54 -18.17 13.09
C ASN A 151 27.37 -18.92 14.43
N ASN A 152 26.28 -19.65 14.58
CA ASN A 152 26.18 -20.76 15.48
C ASN A 152 26.97 -21.88 14.82
N THR A 153 28.29 -21.72 14.79
CA THR A 153 29.19 -22.85 14.65
C THR A 153 28.90 -23.73 15.85
N VAL A 154 28.11 -24.78 15.63
CA VAL A 154 28.07 -25.92 16.54
C VAL A 154 29.51 -26.41 16.56
N GLY A 155 30.22 -26.18 17.67
CA GLY A 155 31.62 -26.56 17.78
C GLY A 155 31.78 -28.06 17.51
N ALA A 156 32.92 -28.49 16.97
CA ALA A 156 33.19 -29.91 16.70
C ALA A 156 32.89 -30.78 17.95
N SER A 157 33.18 -30.27 19.15
CA SER A 157 32.85 -30.91 20.42
C SER A 157 31.35 -31.12 20.68
N ALA A 158 30.47 -30.25 20.16
CA ALA A 158 29.02 -30.41 20.28
C ALA A 158 28.47 -31.41 19.25
N LEU A 159 29.10 -31.51 18.07
CA LEU A 159 28.83 -32.57 17.08
C LEU A 159 29.31 -33.94 17.59
N ASP A 160 30.53 -34.00 18.15
CA ASP A 160 31.08 -35.20 18.77
C ASP A 160 30.23 -35.64 19.97
N ALA A 161 29.76 -34.71 20.81
CA ALA A 161 28.87 -35.01 21.92
C ALA A 161 27.52 -35.57 21.45
N LEU A 162 26.97 -35.05 20.35
CA LEU A 162 25.72 -35.54 19.78
C LEU A 162 25.89 -36.93 19.15
N GLU A 163 26.99 -37.17 18.44
CA GLU A 163 27.32 -38.48 17.88
C GLU A 163 27.50 -39.52 18.99
N ASN A 164 28.16 -39.14 20.09
CA ASN A 164 28.34 -40.00 21.25
C ASN A 164 27.01 -40.29 21.98
N VAL A 165 26.07 -39.34 21.99
CA VAL A 165 24.69 -39.58 22.46
C VAL A 165 23.98 -40.57 21.57
N LEU A 166 24.08 -40.40 20.24
CA LEU A 166 23.39 -41.23 19.26
C LEU A 166 23.87 -42.68 19.30
N THR A 167 25.19 -42.90 19.45
CA THR A 167 25.78 -44.23 19.64
C THR A 167 25.37 -44.85 20.96
N THR A 168 25.29 -44.05 22.04
CA THR A 168 24.82 -44.52 23.35
C THR A 168 23.33 -44.90 23.33
N MET A 169 22.48 -44.14 22.62
CA MET A 169 21.06 -44.44 22.42
C MET A 169 20.82 -45.65 21.53
N GLY A 170 21.65 -45.86 20.51
CA GLY A 170 21.56 -47.01 19.60
C GLY A 170 22.10 -48.32 20.20
N GLY A 171 23.06 -48.24 21.13
CA GLY A 171 23.72 -49.41 21.72
C GLY A 171 23.12 -49.91 23.02
N THR A 172 22.54 -49.04 23.85
CA THR A 172 22.08 -49.42 25.19
C THR A 172 21.03 -48.45 25.69
N GLY A 173 19.78 -48.89 25.84
CA GLY A 173 18.66 -48.11 26.40
C GLY A 173 18.81 -47.79 27.90
N ASN A 174 19.98 -47.36 28.35
CA ASN A 174 20.29 -47.12 29.75
C ASN A 174 20.30 -45.61 30.05
N ALA A 175 19.32 -45.16 30.83
CA ALA A 175 19.03 -43.76 31.10
C ALA A 175 20.20 -42.95 31.71
N ALA A 176 21.20 -43.60 32.30
CA ALA A 176 22.37 -42.96 32.89
C ALA A 176 23.32 -42.33 31.84
N GLY A 177 23.40 -42.90 30.63
CA GLY A 177 24.20 -42.34 29.53
C GLY A 177 23.61 -41.05 28.99
N LEU A 178 22.27 -40.99 28.92
CA LEU A 178 21.51 -39.83 28.48
C LEU A 178 21.68 -38.62 29.41
N ILE A 179 21.67 -38.84 30.73
CA ILE A 179 21.82 -37.76 31.73
C ILE A 179 23.21 -37.13 31.66
N SER A 180 24.25 -37.95 31.49
CA SER A 180 25.64 -37.49 31.42
C SER A 180 25.90 -36.63 30.18
N ALA A 181 25.30 -36.99 29.06
CA ALA A 181 25.48 -36.24 27.82
C ALA A 181 24.62 -34.97 27.74
N ALA A 182 23.42 -34.97 28.33
CA ALA A 182 22.63 -33.75 28.50
C ALA A 182 23.39 -32.71 29.34
N ALA A 183 24.15 -33.15 30.35
CA ALA A 183 25.01 -32.28 31.16
C ALA A 183 26.18 -31.69 30.35
N MET A 184 26.79 -32.44 29.43
CA MET A 184 27.85 -31.93 28.55
C MET A 184 27.33 -30.90 27.54
N ILE A 185 26.14 -31.13 26.97
CA ILE A 185 25.49 -30.17 26.05
C ILE A 185 25.09 -28.89 26.80
N ALA A 186 24.56 -29.01 28.02
CA ALA A 186 24.23 -27.86 28.86
C ALA A 186 25.47 -27.05 29.24
N GLY A 187 26.58 -27.71 29.61
CA GLY A 187 27.85 -27.04 29.92
C GLY A 187 28.50 -26.37 28.71
N GLY A 188 28.36 -26.97 27.51
CA GLY A 188 28.85 -26.39 26.26
C GLY A 188 28.10 -25.12 25.83
N LEU A 189 26.80 -25.03 26.13
CA LEU A 189 26.01 -23.81 25.89
C LEU A 189 26.38 -22.66 26.84
N GLU A 190 26.81 -22.97 28.07
CA GLU A 190 27.25 -21.96 29.06
C GLU A 190 28.67 -21.41 28.79
N ALA A 191 29.47 -22.12 27.99
CA ALA A 191 30.85 -21.76 27.68
C ALA A 191 31.01 -20.93 26.39
N ASN A 192 29.97 -20.24 25.90
CA ASN A 192 30.11 -19.24 24.85
C ASN A 192 30.37 -17.84 25.46
N PRO A 193 31.62 -17.37 25.56
CA PRO A 193 31.95 -16.08 26.15
C PRO A 193 31.48 -14.87 25.31
N ASN A 194 30.92 -15.08 24.11
CA ASN A 194 30.42 -14.00 23.24
C ASN A 194 28.91 -13.71 23.39
N ALA A 195 28.20 -14.36 24.33
CA ALA A 195 26.85 -13.93 24.70
C ALA A 195 26.92 -12.68 25.60
N GLY A 196 27.13 -11.51 24.98
CA GLY A 196 27.08 -10.22 25.65
C GLY A 196 25.75 -10.00 26.38
N GLY A 197 25.83 -9.49 27.60
CA GLY A 197 24.67 -8.98 28.35
C GLY A 197 24.60 -9.53 29.77
N GLY A 198 25.18 -8.79 30.70
CA GLY A 198 25.10 -9.05 32.14
C GLY A 198 23.66 -9.15 32.63
N GLY A 199 23.24 -10.36 32.97
CA GLY A 199 21.92 -10.65 33.54
C GLY A 199 21.99 -11.89 34.42
N ASN A 200 22.20 -11.66 35.72
CA ASN A 200 22.17 -12.58 36.85
C ASN A 200 21.75 -14.05 36.53
N SER A 201 22.75 -14.94 36.44
CA SER A 201 22.63 -16.40 36.23
C SER A 201 21.75 -17.14 37.25
N THR A 202 21.35 -16.47 38.32
CA THR A 202 20.43 -16.98 39.33
C THR A 202 18.96 -16.94 38.86
N ALA A 203 18.60 -16.00 37.97
CA ALA A 203 17.23 -15.87 37.45
C ALA A 203 16.90 -16.94 36.40
N ARG A 204 17.85 -17.28 35.51
CA ARG A 204 17.68 -18.33 34.50
C ARG A 204 17.60 -19.74 35.10
N ARG A 205 18.33 -20.00 36.21
CA ARG A 205 18.23 -21.26 36.96
C ARG A 205 16.83 -21.54 37.52
N ARG A 206 16.05 -20.50 37.86
CA ARG A 206 14.68 -20.67 38.39
C ARG A 206 13.63 -21.04 37.35
N LEU A 207 13.81 -20.65 36.09
CA LEU A 207 12.86 -20.94 35.00
C LEU A 207 12.98 -22.38 34.49
N LEU A 208 14.18 -22.96 34.48
CA LEU A 208 14.39 -24.36 34.05
C LEU A 208 13.99 -25.38 35.12
N ALA A 209 14.14 -25.03 36.41
CA ALA A 209 13.68 -25.88 37.51
C ALA A 209 12.15 -26.00 37.59
N SER A 210 11.42 -24.95 37.17
CA SER A 210 9.96 -24.95 37.19
C SER A 210 9.34 -25.75 36.02
N SER A 211 10.01 -25.88 34.88
CA SER A 211 9.52 -26.70 33.75
C SER A 211 9.75 -28.21 33.95
N ALA A 212 10.79 -28.62 34.69
CA ALA A 212 11.04 -30.03 35.00
C ALA A 212 10.04 -30.58 36.03
N ALA A 213 9.61 -29.75 36.99
CA ALA A 213 8.61 -30.13 37.98
C ALA A 213 7.19 -30.30 37.40
N TYR A 214 6.86 -29.60 36.30
CA TYR A 214 5.54 -29.70 35.66
C TYR A 214 5.37 -30.96 34.79
N ARG A 215 6.45 -31.63 34.39
CA ARG A 215 6.39 -32.89 33.59
C ARG A 215 6.42 -34.17 34.44
N MET A 216 6.46 -34.06 35.76
CA MET A 216 6.38 -35.19 36.69
C MET A 216 5.04 -35.23 37.45
N ARG A 217 3.98 -34.72 36.84
CA ARG A 217 2.58 -34.96 37.23
C ARG A 217 1.79 -35.50 36.05
#